data_AF-A0A1Q6GFI8-F1
#
_entry.id   AF-A0A1Q6GFI8-F1
#
_cell.length_a   1.000
_cell.length_b   1.000
_cell.length_c   1.000
_cell.angle_alpha   90.00
_cell.angle_beta   90.00
_cell.angle_gamma   90.00
#
_symmetry.space_group_name_H-M   'P 1'
#
loop_
_entity.id
_entity.type
_entity.pdbx_description
1 polymer ?
#
loop_
_entity_poly.entity_id
_entity_poly.type
_entity_poly.pdbx_seq_one_letter_code
_entity_poly.pdbx_strand_id
1 'polypeptide(L)'
;MRIKNKRNAFCNTEKLQSKIDVLFHYRIIISFLLLFNCISSYSQQASIYGIPFGSTFSKVEQTLDQKLFTGKYINYDRSILEYHDVNMAGIIFGSLIISFNNTGTDNIMTNARFSSCYKSNTTQLKKDREELSQKLSQKYSYMRSYINPIGYKSYEFGFSEDYIVGELSVSVLRKDQSSFGMDYYYLELNYNPKPSDSSDL
;
A
#
# COMPACT_ATOMS: atom_id res chain seq x y z
N MET A 1 30.34 -4.42 70.79
CA MET A 1 29.20 -5.02 70.05
C MET A 1 28.53 -3.98 69.13
N ARG A 2 29.21 -3.45 68.09
CA ARG A 2 28.66 -2.36 67.22
C ARG A 2 28.96 -2.51 65.73
N ILE A 3 29.78 -3.50 65.34
CA ILE A 3 30.31 -3.64 63.96
C ILE A 3 29.43 -4.56 63.10
N LYS A 4 28.78 -5.58 63.68
CA LYS A 4 27.89 -6.50 62.93
C LYS A 4 26.64 -5.80 62.36
N ASN A 5 26.10 -4.79 63.05
CA ASN A 5 24.86 -4.13 62.62
C ASN A 5 25.06 -3.21 61.39
N LYS A 6 26.24 -2.58 61.25
CA LYS A 6 26.55 -1.72 60.08
C LYS A 6 26.75 -2.52 58.79
N ARG A 7 27.37 -3.70 58.86
CA ARG A 7 27.57 -4.56 57.66
C ARG A 7 26.26 -5.13 57.13
N ASN A 8 25.32 -5.50 58.01
CA ASN A 8 24.01 -5.99 57.61
C ASN A 8 23.16 -4.89 56.96
N ALA A 9 23.23 -3.65 57.47
CA ALA A 9 22.56 -2.50 56.87
C ALA A 9 23.12 -2.18 55.47
N PHE A 10 24.45 -2.19 55.31
CA PHE A 10 25.12 -1.91 54.04
C PHE A 10 24.84 -2.98 52.96
N CYS A 11 24.90 -4.27 53.35
CA CYS A 11 24.58 -5.39 52.45
C CYS A 11 23.10 -5.38 52.01
N ASN A 12 22.19 -4.96 52.89
CA ASN A 12 20.77 -4.82 52.55
C ASN A 12 20.51 -3.62 51.64
N THR A 13 21.23 -2.50 51.79
CA THR A 13 21.10 -1.35 50.89
C THR A 13 21.63 -1.65 49.49
N GLU A 14 22.74 -2.39 49.35
CA GLU A 14 23.24 -2.81 48.03
C GLU A 14 22.28 -3.76 47.30
N LYS A 15 21.66 -4.71 48.03
CA LYS A 15 20.63 -5.60 47.46
C LYS A 15 19.36 -4.86 47.07
N LEU A 16 18.99 -3.80 47.80
CA LEU A 16 17.81 -2.99 47.49
C LEU A 16 18.08 -2.11 46.26
N GLN A 17 19.25 -1.48 46.20
CA GLN A 17 19.68 -0.67 45.05
C GLN A 17 19.73 -1.51 43.77
N SER A 18 20.35 -2.69 43.82
CA SER A 18 20.40 -3.64 42.71
C SER A 18 19.01 -4.05 42.19
N LYS A 19 18.03 -4.26 43.08
CA LYS A 19 16.65 -4.58 42.68
C LYS A 19 15.95 -3.39 42.01
N ILE A 20 16.19 -2.17 42.50
CA ILE A 20 15.63 -0.94 41.92
C ILE A 20 16.22 -0.70 40.52
N ASP A 21 17.52 -0.91 40.35
CA ASP A 21 18.19 -0.75 39.06
C ASP A 21 17.67 -1.75 38.02
N VAL A 22 17.48 -3.01 38.41
CA VAL A 22 16.89 -4.04 37.53
C VAL A 22 15.45 -3.67 37.14
N LEU A 23 14.62 -3.24 38.09
CA LEU A 23 13.24 -2.80 37.80
C LEU A 23 13.19 -1.57 36.88
N PHE A 24 14.16 -0.65 37.01
CA PHE A 24 14.27 0.52 36.15
C PHE A 24 14.68 0.14 34.72
N HIS A 25 15.61 -0.80 34.55
CA HIS A 25 16.00 -1.34 33.24
C HIS A 25 14.83 -2.06 32.54
N TYR A 26 14.07 -2.88 33.26
CA TYR A 26 12.88 -3.53 32.69
C TYR A 26 11.81 -2.51 32.26
N ARG A 27 11.61 -1.43 33.03
CA ARG A 27 10.68 -0.36 32.65
C ARG A 27 11.10 0.38 31.38
N ILE A 28 12.40 0.60 31.19
CA ILE A 28 12.93 1.21 29.95
C ILE A 28 12.75 0.26 28.76
N ILE A 29 13.05 -1.03 28.93
CA ILE A 29 12.90 -2.05 27.87
C ILE A 29 11.42 -2.20 27.47
N ILE A 30 10.51 -2.24 28.45
CA ILE A 30 9.06 -2.31 28.20
C ILE A 30 8.57 -1.03 27.51
N SER A 31 9.07 0.14 27.90
CA SER A 31 8.71 1.42 27.24
C SER A 31 9.21 1.47 25.79
N PHE A 32 10.42 0.95 25.51
CA PHE A 32 10.95 0.82 24.15
C PHE A 32 10.14 -0.19 23.31
N LEU A 33 9.74 -1.32 23.89
CA LEU A 33 8.89 -2.32 23.22
C LEU A 33 7.49 -1.76 22.93
N LEU A 34 6.91 -0.97 23.82
CA LEU A 34 5.61 -0.31 23.60
C LEU A 34 5.70 0.79 22.53
N LEU A 35 6.79 1.56 22.47
CA LEU A 35 7.01 2.57 21.42
C LEU A 35 7.19 1.94 20.03
N PHE A 36 7.78 0.74 19.93
CA PHE A 36 7.89 0.00 18.67
C PHE A 36 6.56 -0.58 18.17
N ASN A 37 5.57 -0.76 19.05
CA ASN A 37 4.25 -1.30 18.68
C ASN A 37 3.24 -0.20 18.26
N CYS A 38 3.58 1.09 18.36
CA CYS A 38 2.65 2.19 18.06
C CYS A 38 2.79 2.82 16.66
N ILE A 39 3.57 2.24 15.75
CA ILE A 39 3.75 2.82 14.39
C ILE A 39 3.60 1.76 13.28
N SER A 40 2.55 0.96 13.32
CA SER A 40 2.01 0.34 12.11
C SER A 40 0.96 1.28 11.51
N SER A 41 1.40 2.45 11.05
CA SER A 41 0.59 3.27 10.13
C SER A 41 0.56 2.54 8.79
N TYR A 42 -0.31 1.54 8.64
CA TYR A 42 -0.43 0.72 7.42
C TYR A 42 -0.63 1.57 6.14
N SER A 43 -1.14 2.81 6.26
CA SER A 43 -1.24 3.74 5.12
C SER A 43 0.11 4.27 4.63
N GLN A 44 1.11 4.41 5.50
CA GLN A 44 2.47 4.73 5.08
C GLN A 44 3.20 3.53 4.46
N GLN A 45 2.69 2.31 4.68
CA GLN A 45 3.25 1.07 4.14
C GLN A 45 2.78 0.81 2.70
N ALA A 46 1.58 1.26 2.34
CA ALA A 46 1.12 1.23 0.96
C ALA A 46 1.81 2.31 0.13
N SER A 47 2.47 1.90 -0.96
CA SER A 47 3.18 2.81 -1.86
C SER A 47 3.26 2.27 -3.28
N ILE A 48 3.37 3.19 -4.23
CA ILE A 48 3.72 2.94 -5.63
C ILE A 48 5.02 3.68 -5.96
N TYR A 49 5.97 3.01 -6.61
CA TYR A 49 7.31 3.56 -6.89
C TYR A 49 8.04 4.19 -5.68
N GLY A 50 7.74 3.71 -4.45
CA GLY A 50 8.29 4.27 -3.21
C GLY A 50 7.60 5.55 -2.72
N ILE A 51 6.53 5.98 -3.39
CA ILE A 51 5.71 7.13 -3.00
C ILE A 51 4.56 6.62 -2.13
N PRO A 52 4.51 6.97 -0.84
CA PRO A 52 3.43 6.55 0.04
C PRO A 52 2.11 7.25 -0.32
N PHE A 53 0.99 6.55 -0.16
CA PHE A 53 -0.34 7.16 -0.25
C PHE A 53 -0.50 8.28 0.79
N GLY A 54 -1.22 9.33 0.43
CA GLY A 54 -1.25 10.60 1.17
C GLY A 54 -0.12 11.59 0.83
N SER A 55 0.82 11.22 -0.05
CA SER A 55 1.81 12.18 -0.57
C SER A 55 1.14 13.30 -1.38
N THR A 56 1.70 14.49 -1.32
CA THR A 56 1.21 15.65 -2.06
C THR A 56 1.42 15.50 -3.57
N PHE A 57 0.59 16.19 -4.35
CA PHE A 57 0.70 16.26 -5.81
C PHE A 57 2.12 16.58 -6.26
N SER A 58 2.70 17.66 -5.74
CA SER A 58 4.03 18.12 -6.13
C SER A 58 5.11 17.06 -5.88
N LYS A 59 5.03 16.33 -4.76
CA LYS A 59 5.98 15.26 -4.43
C LYS A 59 5.81 14.06 -5.36
N VAL A 60 4.57 13.69 -5.67
CA VAL A 60 4.25 12.57 -6.56
C VAL A 60 4.74 12.89 -7.98
N GLU A 61 4.38 14.07 -8.49
CA GLU A 61 4.80 14.56 -9.80
C GLU A 61 6.33 14.55 -9.93
N GLN A 62 7.03 15.21 -9.01
CA GLN A 62 8.50 15.29 -9.04
C GLN A 62 9.17 13.91 -9.03
N THR A 63 8.61 12.95 -8.29
CA THR A 63 9.20 11.60 -8.20
C THR A 63 8.96 10.80 -9.48
N LEU A 64 7.80 10.97 -10.13
CA LEU A 64 7.45 10.25 -11.34
C LEU A 64 8.07 10.86 -12.61
N ASP A 65 8.30 12.18 -12.63
CA ASP A 65 9.02 12.86 -13.72
C ASP A 65 10.47 12.37 -13.88
N GLN A 66 11.04 11.77 -12.84
CA GLN A 66 12.37 11.15 -12.90
C GLN A 66 12.36 9.76 -13.56
N LYS A 67 11.18 9.24 -13.92
CA LYS A 67 11.02 7.94 -14.57
C LYS A 67 10.99 8.11 -16.08
N LEU A 68 11.36 7.05 -16.81
CA LEU A 68 11.31 7.00 -18.27
C LEU A 68 9.89 6.70 -18.78
N PHE A 69 8.90 7.46 -18.32
CA PHE A 69 7.51 7.36 -18.78
C PHE A 69 7.24 8.36 -19.90
N THR A 70 6.14 8.19 -20.61
CA THR A 70 5.72 9.07 -21.71
C THR A 70 4.36 9.71 -21.40
N GLY A 71 3.85 10.57 -22.28
CA GLY A 71 2.43 10.95 -22.28
C GLY A 71 1.90 11.67 -21.03
N LYS A 72 2.75 12.43 -20.31
CA LYS A 72 2.34 13.13 -19.08
C LYS A 72 1.13 14.04 -19.32
N TYR A 73 0.08 13.86 -18.52
CA TYR A 73 -1.11 14.69 -18.50
C TYR A 73 -1.47 15.10 -17.08
N ILE A 74 -1.86 16.36 -16.90
CA ILE A 74 -2.35 16.91 -15.63
C ILE A 74 -3.65 17.63 -15.95
N ASN A 75 -4.71 17.34 -15.20
CA ASN A 75 -5.96 18.06 -15.37
C ASN A 75 -5.94 19.43 -14.69
N TYR A 76 -6.91 20.29 -15.03
CA TYR A 76 -6.92 21.70 -14.62
C TYR A 76 -6.83 21.94 -13.10
N ASP A 77 -7.54 21.15 -12.30
CA ASP A 77 -7.60 21.28 -10.84
C ASP A 77 -6.57 20.41 -10.11
N ARG A 78 -5.66 19.75 -10.85
CA ARG A 78 -4.64 18.84 -10.34
C ARG A 78 -5.20 17.67 -9.52
N SER A 79 -6.45 17.28 -9.73
CA SER A 79 -7.02 16.07 -9.13
C SER A 79 -6.59 14.79 -9.86
N ILE A 80 -6.01 14.90 -11.05
CA ILE A 80 -5.50 13.79 -11.86
C ILE A 80 -4.09 14.09 -12.38
N LEU A 81 -3.20 13.10 -12.23
CA LEU A 81 -1.90 13.02 -12.90
C LEU A 81 -1.84 11.69 -13.66
N GLU A 82 -1.53 11.74 -14.94
CA GLU A 82 -1.45 10.56 -15.80
C GLU A 82 -0.10 10.48 -16.51
N TYR A 83 0.39 9.26 -16.69
CA TYR A 83 1.56 8.91 -17.50
C TYR A 83 1.25 7.70 -18.37
N HIS A 84 1.92 7.57 -19.50
CA HIS A 84 1.82 6.45 -20.44
C HIS A 84 3.09 5.59 -20.44
N ASP A 85 2.97 4.38 -21.01
CA ASP A 85 4.05 3.41 -21.17
C ASP A 85 4.80 3.10 -19.86
N VAL A 86 4.04 2.91 -18.78
CA VAL A 86 4.57 2.78 -17.42
C VAL A 86 4.94 1.33 -17.10
N ASN A 87 6.18 1.10 -16.67
CA ASN A 87 6.62 -0.23 -16.26
C ASN A 87 6.27 -0.49 -14.79
N MET A 88 5.38 -1.45 -14.54
CA MET A 88 5.04 -1.93 -13.21
C MET A 88 5.37 -3.42 -13.12
N ALA A 89 6.29 -3.75 -12.22
CA ALA A 89 6.73 -5.11 -11.95
C ALA A 89 7.18 -5.88 -13.22
N GLY A 90 7.77 -5.21 -14.22
CA GLY A 90 8.22 -5.83 -15.47
C GLY A 90 7.15 -5.93 -16.56
N ILE A 91 5.92 -5.46 -16.29
CA ILE A 91 4.85 -5.36 -17.28
C ILE A 91 4.68 -3.89 -17.65
N ILE A 92 4.59 -3.60 -18.95
CA ILE A 92 4.31 -2.26 -19.46
C ILE A 92 2.80 -2.06 -19.47
N PHE A 93 2.33 -1.10 -18.68
CA PHE A 93 0.96 -0.63 -18.72
C PHE A 93 0.81 0.54 -19.68
N GLY A 94 -0.32 0.59 -20.39
CA GLY A 94 -0.64 1.70 -21.29
C GLY A 94 -0.75 3.03 -20.54
N SER A 95 -1.28 3.02 -19.31
CA SER A 95 -1.41 4.21 -18.48
C SER A 95 -1.23 3.93 -16.99
N LEU A 96 -0.65 4.89 -16.27
CA LEU A 96 -0.81 5.10 -14.83
C LEU A 96 -1.64 6.36 -14.63
N ILE A 97 -2.74 6.26 -13.92
CA ILE A 97 -3.59 7.40 -13.52
C ILE A 97 -3.57 7.49 -12.01
N ILE A 98 -3.19 8.64 -11.48
CA ILE A 98 -3.17 8.93 -10.05
C ILE A 98 -4.24 9.96 -9.75
N SER A 99 -5.09 9.65 -8.78
CA SER A 99 -6.13 10.56 -8.30
C SER A 99 -5.73 11.19 -6.97
N PHE A 100 -6.09 12.46 -6.84
CA PHE A 100 -5.80 13.26 -5.66
C PHE A 100 -7.08 13.90 -5.11
N ASN A 101 -7.18 13.95 -3.79
CA ASN A 101 -8.24 14.68 -3.10
C ASN A 101 -7.72 16.03 -2.60
N ASN A 102 -8.51 17.07 -2.79
CA ASN A 102 -8.21 18.40 -2.28
C ASN A 102 -8.43 18.45 -0.75
N THR A 103 -7.42 18.90 -0.02
CA THR A 103 -7.45 19.07 1.45
C THR A 103 -7.60 20.53 1.88
N GLY A 104 -7.72 21.46 0.93
CA GLY A 104 -7.75 22.91 1.12
C GLY A 104 -6.36 23.57 1.04
N THR A 105 -5.28 22.83 1.34
CA THR A 105 -3.89 23.32 1.28
C THR A 105 -3.07 22.67 0.17
N ASP A 106 -3.31 21.39 -0.12
CA ASP A 106 -2.72 20.66 -1.24
C ASP A 106 -3.65 19.51 -1.67
N ASN A 107 -3.36 18.94 -2.83
CA ASN A 107 -3.99 17.73 -3.33
C ASN A 107 -3.15 16.52 -2.88
N ILE A 108 -3.76 15.57 -2.16
CA ILE A 108 -3.08 14.37 -1.65
C ILE A 108 -3.46 13.13 -2.46
N MET A 109 -2.48 12.27 -2.76
CA MET A 109 -2.68 11.04 -3.51
C MET A 109 -3.55 10.06 -2.71
N THR A 110 -4.68 9.66 -3.29
CA THR A 110 -5.64 8.73 -2.68
C THR A 110 -5.78 7.43 -3.45
N ASN A 111 -5.58 7.48 -4.77
CA ASN A 111 -5.72 6.32 -5.64
C ASN A 111 -4.64 6.31 -6.72
N ALA A 112 -4.21 5.12 -7.13
CA ALA A 112 -3.45 4.93 -8.34
C ALA A 112 -3.97 3.72 -9.12
N ARG A 113 -4.19 3.90 -10.43
CA ARG A 113 -4.66 2.85 -11.34
C ARG A 113 -3.67 2.69 -12.48
N PHE A 114 -3.13 1.48 -12.62
CA PHE A 114 -2.45 1.05 -13.82
C PHE A 114 -3.47 0.36 -14.73
N SER A 115 -3.49 0.70 -16.02
CA SER A 115 -4.46 0.14 -16.97
C SER A 115 -3.81 -0.19 -18.31
N SER A 116 -4.14 -1.36 -18.84
CA SER A 116 -3.74 -1.84 -20.16
C SER A 116 -4.94 -2.33 -20.94
N CYS A 117 -5.11 -1.81 -22.14
CA CYS A 117 -6.21 -2.17 -23.03
C CYS A 117 -5.83 -3.36 -23.94
N TYR A 118 -6.71 -4.34 -24.02
CA TYR A 118 -6.62 -5.50 -24.90
C TYR A 118 -7.86 -5.54 -25.80
N LYS A 119 -7.64 -5.80 -27.10
CA LYS A 119 -8.72 -5.88 -28.09
C LYS A 119 -9.62 -7.11 -27.93
N SER A 120 -9.22 -8.09 -27.12
CA SER A 120 -10.00 -9.28 -26.79
C SER A 120 -9.52 -9.89 -25.46
N ASN A 121 -10.32 -10.81 -24.91
CA ASN A 121 -9.90 -11.65 -23.79
C ASN A 121 -8.84 -12.65 -24.26
N THR A 122 -7.60 -12.15 -24.39
CA THR A 122 -6.48 -12.89 -24.95
C THR A 122 -5.83 -13.80 -23.90
N THR A 123 -5.10 -14.81 -24.39
CA THR A 123 -4.13 -15.56 -23.58
C THR A 123 -3.12 -14.64 -22.91
N GLN A 124 -2.75 -13.52 -23.56
CA GLN A 124 -1.83 -12.53 -23.01
C GLN A 124 -2.40 -11.82 -21.78
N LEU A 125 -3.64 -11.33 -21.85
CA LEU A 125 -4.32 -10.70 -20.69
C LEU A 125 -4.35 -11.65 -19.48
N LYS A 126 -4.70 -12.92 -19.71
CA LYS A 126 -4.69 -13.94 -18.65
C LYS A 126 -3.29 -14.16 -18.08
N LYS A 127 -2.28 -14.26 -18.95
CA LYS A 127 -0.88 -14.42 -18.55
C LYS A 127 -0.40 -13.24 -17.70
N ASP A 128 -0.61 -12.01 -18.17
CA ASP A 128 -0.21 -10.79 -17.47
C ASP A 128 -0.90 -10.69 -16.10
N ARG A 129 -2.19 -11.04 -16.03
CA ARG A 129 -2.92 -11.10 -14.76
C ARG A 129 -2.31 -12.09 -13.78
N GLU A 130 -2.04 -13.34 -14.20
CA GLU A 130 -1.46 -14.33 -13.29
C GLU A 130 0.00 -14.00 -12.91
N GLU A 131 0.76 -13.38 -13.81
CA GLU A 131 2.12 -12.94 -13.51
C GLU A 131 2.13 -11.79 -12.48
N LEU A 132 1.23 -10.82 -12.61
CA LEU A 132 1.04 -9.79 -11.60
C LEU A 132 0.56 -10.36 -10.28
N SER A 133 -0.38 -11.31 -10.31
CA SER A 133 -0.92 -11.91 -9.10
C SER A 133 0.19 -12.59 -8.29
N GLN A 134 1.10 -13.31 -8.94
CA GLN A 134 2.27 -13.91 -8.29
C GLN A 134 3.19 -12.85 -7.67
N LYS A 135 3.49 -11.76 -8.39
CA LYS A 135 4.36 -10.68 -7.88
C LYS A 135 3.71 -9.94 -6.71
N LEU A 136 2.39 -9.74 -6.75
CA LEU A 136 1.63 -9.13 -5.66
C LEU A 136 1.64 -10.03 -4.41
N SER A 137 1.47 -11.34 -4.56
CA SER A 137 1.55 -12.29 -3.42
C SER A 137 2.91 -12.33 -2.74
N GLN A 138 3.98 -11.92 -3.42
CA GLN A 138 5.31 -11.80 -2.82
C GLN A 138 5.47 -10.49 -2.04
N LYS A 139 4.73 -9.44 -2.42
CA LYS A 139 4.78 -8.12 -1.80
C LYS A 139 3.80 -7.97 -0.62
N TYR A 140 2.65 -8.61 -0.73
CA TYR A 140 1.52 -8.46 0.19
C TYR A 140 1.25 -9.76 0.94
N SER A 141 1.12 -9.68 2.26
CA SER A 141 0.86 -10.83 3.13
C SER A 141 -0.56 -11.38 2.99
N TYR A 142 -1.50 -10.57 2.51
CA TYR A 142 -2.86 -10.99 2.22
C TYR A 142 -3.16 -10.92 0.74
N MET A 143 -3.77 -11.98 0.22
CA MET A 143 -4.28 -12.01 -1.14
C MET A 143 -5.43 -13.01 -1.29
N ARG A 144 -6.53 -12.56 -1.87
CA ARG A 144 -7.73 -13.38 -2.09
C ARG A 144 -8.16 -13.31 -3.54
N SER A 145 -8.37 -14.48 -4.15
CA SER A 145 -8.95 -14.56 -5.48
C SER A 145 -10.47 -14.66 -5.42
N TYR A 146 -11.16 -14.05 -6.38
CA TYR A 146 -12.60 -14.18 -6.54
C TYR A 146 -12.97 -14.03 -8.03
N ILE A 147 -14.23 -14.31 -8.37
CA ILE A 147 -14.77 -14.04 -9.72
C ILE A 147 -15.58 -12.75 -9.63
N ASN A 148 -15.18 -11.74 -10.41
CA ASN A 148 -15.87 -10.45 -10.41
C ASN A 148 -17.25 -10.54 -11.09
N PRO A 149 -18.12 -9.52 -10.93
CA PRO A 149 -19.49 -9.57 -11.46
C PRO A 149 -19.59 -9.80 -12.98
N ILE A 150 -18.53 -9.54 -13.73
CA ILE A 150 -18.48 -9.76 -15.18
C ILE A 150 -17.85 -11.11 -15.58
N GLY A 151 -17.59 -12.00 -14.62
CA GLY A 151 -17.15 -13.38 -14.85
C GLY A 151 -15.64 -13.57 -14.97
N TYR A 152 -14.83 -12.59 -14.57
CA TYR A 152 -13.38 -12.65 -14.67
C TYR A 152 -12.75 -12.86 -13.28
N LYS A 153 -11.80 -13.80 -13.21
CA LYS A 153 -10.97 -13.98 -12.02
C LYS A 153 -10.20 -12.69 -11.73
N SER A 154 -10.31 -12.23 -10.49
CA SER A 154 -9.73 -11.00 -9.95
C SER A 154 -9.11 -11.30 -8.57
N TYR A 155 -8.32 -10.37 -8.06
CA TYR A 155 -7.60 -10.53 -6.81
C TYR A 155 -7.63 -9.27 -5.97
N GLU A 156 -8.02 -9.40 -4.71
CA GLU A 156 -7.77 -8.38 -3.70
C GLU A 156 -6.43 -8.67 -3.03
N PHE A 157 -5.67 -7.64 -2.69
CA PHE A 157 -4.39 -7.77 -2.02
C PHE A 157 -4.19 -6.69 -0.95
N GLY A 158 -3.49 -7.04 0.13
CA GLY A 158 -3.35 -6.17 1.29
C GLY A 158 -2.31 -6.66 2.29
N PHE A 159 -2.21 -5.96 3.42
CA PHE A 159 -1.35 -6.41 4.52
C PHE A 159 -2.08 -7.40 5.45
N SER A 160 -3.42 -7.37 5.45
CA SER A 160 -4.30 -8.29 6.15
C SER A 160 -5.68 -8.29 5.49
N GLU A 161 -6.57 -9.17 5.94
CA GLU A 161 -8.00 -9.14 5.59
C GLU A 161 -8.67 -7.81 5.96
N ASP A 162 -8.19 -7.17 7.03
CA ASP A 162 -8.71 -5.90 7.54
C ASP A 162 -8.05 -4.67 6.91
N TYR A 163 -7.04 -4.85 6.06
CA TYR A 163 -6.33 -3.75 5.43
C TYR A 163 -5.99 -4.08 3.98
N ILE A 164 -6.93 -3.74 3.10
CA ILE A 164 -6.82 -3.95 1.66
C ILE A 164 -6.09 -2.78 1.03
N VAL A 165 -5.07 -3.09 0.24
CA VAL A 165 -4.25 -2.09 -0.45
C VAL A 165 -4.77 -1.84 -1.86
N GLY A 166 -5.32 -2.86 -2.50
CA GLY A 166 -5.76 -2.74 -3.87
C GLY A 166 -6.37 -4.00 -4.45
N GLU A 167 -6.65 -3.91 -5.74
CA GLU A 167 -7.28 -4.95 -6.53
C GLU A 167 -6.60 -5.07 -7.90
N LEU A 168 -6.38 -6.32 -8.33
CA LEU A 168 -6.05 -6.68 -9.70
C LEU A 168 -7.28 -7.31 -10.35
N SER A 169 -7.88 -6.63 -11.32
CA SER A 169 -9.12 -7.07 -11.94
C SER A 169 -9.12 -6.86 -13.45
N VAL A 170 -10.15 -7.42 -14.09
CA VAL A 170 -10.42 -7.19 -15.51
C VAL A 170 -11.73 -6.42 -15.60
N SER A 171 -11.73 -5.30 -16.32
CA SER A 171 -12.94 -4.57 -16.68
C SER A 171 -13.17 -4.62 -18.19
N VAL A 172 -14.39 -4.31 -18.63
CA VAL A 172 -14.79 -4.37 -20.04
C VAL A 172 -15.52 -3.11 -20.43
N LEU A 173 -15.00 -2.38 -21.41
CA LEU A 173 -15.76 -1.38 -22.15
C LEU A 173 -16.51 -2.11 -23.25
N ARG A 174 -17.84 -2.17 -23.12
CA ARG A 174 -18.69 -2.94 -24.04
C ARG A 174 -18.79 -2.26 -25.40
N LYS A 175 -19.05 -3.04 -26.44
CA LYS A 175 -19.17 -2.59 -27.84
C LYS A 175 -20.17 -1.46 -28.06
N ASP A 176 -21.23 -1.40 -27.27
CA ASP A 176 -22.27 -0.36 -27.30
C ASP A 176 -21.84 0.94 -26.60
N GLN A 177 -20.79 0.87 -25.78
CA GLN A 177 -20.14 2.01 -25.13
C GLN A 177 -18.85 2.44 -25.86
N SER A 178 -18.39 1.61 -26.79
CA SER A 178 -17.15 1.79 -27.55
C SER A 178 -17.43 2.54 -28.85
N SER A 179 -16.65 3.59 -29.12
CA SER A 179 -16.71 4.33 -30.39
C SER A 179 -16.32 3.48 -31.61
N PHE A 180 -15.71 2.31 -31.39
CA PHE A 180 -15.25 1.39 -32.43
C PHE A 180 -16.15 0.16 -32.61
N GLY A 181 -17.27 0.07 -31.88
CA GLY A 181 -18.25 -1.01 -32.03
C GLY A 181 -17.72 -2.40 -31.61
N MET A 182 -16.70 -2.42 -30.76
CA MET A 182 -16.07 -3.65 -30.25
C MET A 182 -15.79 -3.57 -28.75
N ASP A 183 -15.83 -4.74 -28.09
CA ASP A 183 -15.49 -4.85 -26.68
C ASP A 183 -13.98 -4.61 -26.48
N TYR A 184 -13.63 -3.80 -25.48
CA TYR A 184 -12.26 -3.63 -25.01
C TYR A 184 -12.13 -4.17 -23.59
N TYR A 185 -11.10 -4.97 -23.37
CA TYR A 185 -10.80 -5.57 -22.08
C TYR A 185 -9.65 -4.83 -21.44
N TYR A 186 -9.80 -4.41 -20.20
CA TYR A 186 -8.77 -3.70 -19.47
C TYR A 186 -8.27 -4.57 -18.33
N LEU A 187 -6.95 -4.79 -18.30
CA LEU A 187 -6.30 -5.30 -17.09
C LEU A 187 -6.00 -4.10 -16.20
N GLU A 188 -6.60 -4.08 -15.01
CA GLU A 188 -6.50 -2.96 -14.09
C GLU A 188 -5.85 -3.40 -12.79
N LEU A 189 -4.77 -2.72 -12.42
CA LEU A 189 -4.15 -2.82 -11.12
C LEU A 189 -4.45 -1.52 -10.37
N ASN A 190 -5.42 -1.60 -9.48
CA ASN A 190 -5.91 -0.49 -8.67
C ASN A 190 -5.26 -0.54 -7.28
N TYR A 191 -4.75 0.59 -6.83
CA TYR A 191 -4.29 0.83 -5.47
C TYR A 191 -5.20 1.88 -4.84
N ASN A 192 -5.90 1.49 -3.78
CA ASN A 192 -6.76 2.36 -2.99
C ASN A 192 -6.71 1.87 -1.54
N PRO A 193 -5.61 2.16 -0.80
CA PRO A 193 -5.42 1.59 0.51
C PRO A 193 -6.50 2.07 1.47
N LYS A 194 -7.27 1.14 1.99
CA LYS A 194 -8.33 1.41 2.96
C LYS A 194 -8.42 0.29 3.98
N PRO A 195 -8.85 0.59 5.23
CA PRO A 195 -9.37 -0.44 6.10
C PRO A 195 -10.43 -1.24 5.34
N SER A 196 -10.46 -2.55 5.54
CA SER A 196 -11.53 -3.38 5.00
C SER A 196 -12.84 -2.93 5.63
N ASP A 197 -13.85 -2.70 4.80
CA ASP A 197 -15.20 -2.44 5.27
C ASP A 197 -15.72 -3.78 5.83
N SER A 198 -15.49 -4.05 7.11
CA SER A 198 -15.88 -5.31 7.78
C SER A 198 -17.41 -5.44 7.96
N SER A 199 -18.21 -4.87 7.06
CA SER A 199 -19.68 -4.87 7.12
C SER A 199 -20.33 -6.06 6.41
N ASP A 200 -19.56 -6.95 5.79
CA ASP A 200 -20.09 -8.11 5.06
C ASP A 200 -19.87 -9.44 5.83
N LEU A 201 -20.26 -9.47 7.11
CA LEU A 201 -20.53 -10.69 7.88
C LEU A 201 -22.00 -10.77 8.30
#